data_AF-A0A944D7F0-F1
#
_entry.id   AF-A0A944D7F0-F1
#
_cell.length_a   1.000
_cell.length_b   1.000
_cell.length_c   1.000
_cell.angle_alpha   90.00
_cell.angle_beta   90.00
_cell.angle_gamma   90.00
#
_symmetry.space_group_name_H-M   'P 1'
#
loop_
_entity.id
_entity.type
_entity.pdbx_description
1 polymer ?
#
loop_
_entity_poly.entity_id
_entity_poly.type
_entity_poly.pdbx_seq_one_letter_code
_entity_poly.pdbx_strand_id
1 'polypeptide(L)'
;MMINPDFTLNQGAWDAASVGGASPAEGMFFYGANAMAANGGNPVGLYSPTTWEGGSSVSHLDTDNPALEAMMMTHAGPDGPSPRVFSAIEVGVLTDLGFTAVTPVPEPETYAMLLAGLGMVGWQVRRRRV
;
A
#
# COMPACT_ATOMS: atom_id res chain seq x y z
N MET A 1 10.32 -10.27 -18.61
CA MET A 1 11.18 -9.65 -17.56
C MET A 1 11.59 -8.28 -18.06
N MET A 2 11.49 -7.24 -17.22
CA MET A 2 11.71 -5.86 -17.64
C MET A 2 13.19 -5.48 -17.78
N ILE A 3 14.07 -6.17 -17.05
CA ILE A 3 15.52 -5.97 -17.10
C ILE A 3 16.18 -7.19 -17.76
N ASN A 4 17.07 -6.95 -18.72
CA ASN A 4 17.85 -7.99 -19.38
C ASN A 4 18.99 -8.50 -18.47
N PRO A 5 19.61 -9.66 -18.79
CA PRO A 5 20.74 -10.19 -18.02
C PRO A 5 21.96 -9.27 -17.94
N ASP A 6 22.09 -8.31 -18.86
CA ASP A 6 23.14 -7.29 -18.90
C ASP A 6 22.76 -6.01 -18.15
N PHE A 7 21.68 -6.04 -17.36
CA PHE A 7 21.13 -4.91 -16.61
C PHE A 7 20.60 -3.75 -17.47
N THR A 8 20.43 -3.94 -18.77
CA THR A 8 19.74 -2.97 -19.63
C THR A 8 18.22 -3.13 -19.53
N LEU A 9 17.48 -2.05 -19.79
CA LEU A 9 16.03 -2.12 -19.93
C LEU A 9 15.69 -2.94 -21.18
N ASN A 10 14.78 -3.90 -21.05
CA ASN A 10 14.17 -4.55 -22.19
C ASN A 10 13.17 -3.57 -22.85
N GLN A 11 13.65 -2.81 -23.83
CA GLN A 11 12.86 -1.75 -24.45
C GLN A 11 11.56 -2.26 -25.07
N GLY A 12 11.58 -3.40 -25.76
CA GLY A 12 10.37 -3.95 -26.38
C GLY A 12 9.31 -4.38 -25.36
N ALA A 13 9.74 -4.98 -24.23
CA ALA A 13 8.84 -5.30 -23.13
C ALA A 13 8.29 -4.04 -22.45
N TRP A 14 9.14 -3.01 -22.29
CA TRP A 14 8.73 -1.71 -21.75
C TRP A 14 7.69 -1.02 -22.63
N ASP A 15 7.96 -0.90 -23.93
CA ASP A 15 7.08 -0.20 -24.88
C ASP A 15 5.70 -0.88 -24.94
N ALA A 16 5.65 -2.21 -24.85
CA ALA A 16 4.40 -2.96 -24.82
C ALA A 16 3.65 -2.80 -23.49
N ALA A 17 4.34 -2.98 -22.36
CA ALA A 17 3.66 -3.05 -21.06
C ALA A 17 3.33 -1.67 -20.48
N SER A 18 4.17 -0.65 -20.70
CA SER A 18 3.98 0.71 -20.17
C SER A 18 2.68 1.39 -20.61
N VAL A 19 2.09 0.91 -21.71
CA VAL A 19 0.76 1.29 -22.20
C VAL A 19 -0.14 0.07 -22.46
N GLY A 20 0.09 -1.03 -21.72
CA GLY A 20 -0.53 -2.33 -21.98
C GLY A 20 -2.00 -2.43 -21.57
N GLY A 21 -2.55 -1.43 -20.88
CA GLY A 21 -3.90 -1.43 -20.33
C GLY A 21 -3.94 -1.88 -18.87
N ALA A 22 -5.14 -2.26 -18.42
CA ALA A 22 -5.44 -2.58 -17.03
C ALA A 22 -5.07 -4.03 -16.67
N SER A 23 -4.50 -4.18 -15.48
CA SER A 23 -4.35 -5.43 -14.76
C SER A 23 -5.72 -5.99 -14.34
N PRO A 24 -5.84 -7.30 -14.02
CA PRO A 24 -4.78 -8.30 -13.98
C PRO A 24 -4.46 -8.95 -15.34
N ALA A 25 -5.21 -8.62 -16.39
CA ALA A 25 -5.05 -9.27 -17.69
C ALA A 25 -3.81 -8.80 -18.45
N GLU A 26 -3.53 -7.50 -18.42
CA GLU A 26 -2.48 -6.87 -19.22
C GLU A 26 -1.73 -5.81 -18.40
N GLY A 27 -0.75 -5.16 -19.03
CA GLY A 27 -0.09 -3.99 -18.47
C GLY A 27 1.18 -4.27 -17.68
N MET A 28 1.51 -3.34 -16.79
CA MET A 28 2.69 -3.38 -15.95
C MET A 28 2.42 -3.98 -14.59
N PHE A 29 3.42 -4.69 -14.06
CA PHE A 29 3.28 -5.44 -12.81
C PHE A 29 4.50 -5.29 -11.91
N PHE A 30 4.24 -5.18 -10.61
CA PHE A 30 5.21 -5.22 -9.53
C PHE A 30 5.26 -6.61 -8.89
N TYR A 31 6.45 -7.20 -8.85
CA TYR A 31 6.71 -8.59 -8.42
C TYR A 31 7.38 -8.68 -7.03
N GLY A 32 7.12 -7.73 -6.15
CA GLY A 32 7.63 -7.76 -4.78
C GLY A 32 6.99 -8.88 -3.95
N ALA A 33 7.79 -9.57 -3.13
CA ALA A 33 7.35 -10.76 -2.42
C ALA A 33 6.27 -10.44 -1.36
N ASN A 34 6.42 -9.31 -0.65
CA ASN A 34 5.45 -8.88 0.36
C ASN A 34 4.16 -8.38 -0.31
N ALA A 35 4.30 -7.59 -1.38
CA ALA A 35 3.17 -7.11 -2.17
C ALA A 35 2.34 -8.27 -2.76
N MET A 36 3.01 -9.27 -3.34
CA MET A 36 2.35 -10.47 -3.86
C MET A 36 1.67 -11.28 -2.75
N ALA A 37 2.32 -11.44 -1.59
CA ALA A 37 1.70 -12.14 -0.46
C ALA A 37 0.41 -11.45 0.00
N ALA A 38 0.38 -10.11 0.01
CA ALA A 38 -0.82 -9.32 0.31
C ALA A 38 -1.87 -9.39 -0.83
N ASN A 39 -1.45 -9.58 -2.08
CA ASN A 39 -2.30 -9.67 -3.26
C ASN A 39 -2.66 -11.12 -3.65
N GLY A 40 -2.77 -12.02 -2.67
CA GLY A 40 -3.19 -13.41 -2.90
C GLY A 40 -2.21 -14.26 -3.73
N GLY A 41 -0.93 -13.90 -3.73
CA GLY A 41 0.13 -14.54 -4.51
C GLY A 41 0.28 -14.01 -5.94
N ASN A 42 -0.58 -13.06 -6.37
CA ASN A 42 -0.54 -12.48 -7.71
C ASN A 42 0.33 -11.22 -7.75
N PRO A 43 1.00 -10.93 -8.88
CA PRO A 43 1.71 -9.67 -9.04
C PRO A 43 0.73 -8.48 -8.97
N VAL A 44 1.23 -7.33 -8.51
CA VAL A 44 0.41 -6.13 -8.30
C VAL A 44 0.45 -5.27 -9.55
N GLY A 45 -0.71 -4.93 -10.09
CA GLY A 45 -0.83 -4.06 -11.26
C GLY A 45 -0.34 -2.64 -10.98
N LEU A 46 0.46 -2.11 -11.92
CA LEU A 46 0.81 -0.70 -11.98
C LEU A 46 -0.01 -0.03 -13.07
N TYR A 47 -0.37 1.23 -12.86
CA TYR A 47 -1.17 1.98 -13.83
C TYR A 47 -0.43 2.11 -15.17
N SER A 48 -0.93 1.44 -16.19
CA SER A 48 -0.35 1.41 -17.54
C SER A 48 -1.44 1.64 -18.59
N PRO A 49 -2.08 2.84 -18.61
CA PRO A 49 -3.18 3.14 -19.53
C PRO A 49 -2.75 2.98 -20.99
N THR A 50 -3.71 2.75 -21.89
CA THR A 50 -3.42 2.56 -23.34
C THR A 50 -2.80 3.78 -24.02
N THR A 51 -2.80 4.93 -23.34
CA THR A 51 -2.12 6.16 -23.75
C THR A 51 -1.23 6.61 -22.60
N TRP A 52 0.05 6.86 -22.87
CA TRP A 52 0.99 7.30 -21.85
C TRP A 52 0.56 8.62 -21.17
N GLU A 53 0.53 8.61 -19.85
CA GLU A 53 0.23 9.77 -19.02
C GLU A 53 1.46 10.14 -18.19
N GLY A 54 2.12 11.23 -18.59
CA GLY A 54 3.33 11.72 -17.92
C GLY A 54 3.09 11.97 -16.44
N GLY A 55 3.93 11.35 -15.59
CA GLY A 55 3.84 11.46 -14.13
C GLY A 55 2.90 10.44 -13.47
N SER A 56 2.03 9.78 -14.24
CA SER A 56 1.09 8.78 -13.72
C SER A 56 1.49 7.37 -14.09
N SER A 57 1.72 7.12 -15.39
CA SER A 57 2.03 5.80 -15.92
C SER A 57 3.23 5.18 -15.20
N VAL A 58 3.07 3.92 -14.85
CA VAL A 58 4.00 3.04 -14.13
C VAL A 58 4.48 3.51 -12.75
N SER A 59 3.96 4.63 -12.25
CA SER A 59 4.35 5.23 -10.96
C SER A 59 3.32 5.01 -9.86
N HIS A 60 2.13 4.54 -10.23
CA HIS A 60 0.99 4.34 -9.34
C HIS A 60 0.46 2.91 -9.43
N LEU A 61 -0.31 2.48 -8.44
CA LEU A 61 -1.16 1.30 -8.54
C LEU A 61 -2.22 1.52 -9.62
N ASP A 62 -2.59 0.42 -10.25
CA ASP A 62 -3.49 0.43 -11.38
C ASP A 62 -4.94 0.78 -10.98
N THR A 63 -5.31 2.05 -11.16
CA THR A 63 -6.66 2.54 -10.85
C THR A 63 -7.74 1.92 -11.73
N ASP A 64 -7.39 1.40 -12.92
CA ASP A 64 -8.37 0.78 -13.82
C ASP A 64 -8.72 -0.67 -13.39
N ASN A 65 -8.01 -1.20 -12.39
CA ASN A 65 -8.32 -2.47 -11.76
C ASN A 65 -9.23 -2.24 -10.54
N PRO A 66 -10.48 -2.75 -10.54
CA PRO A 66 -11.41 -2.55 -9.42
C PRO A 66 -10.92 -3.10 -8.07
N ALA A 67 -9.95 -4.02 -8.07
CA ALA A 67 -9.33 -4.51 -6.84
C ALA A 67 -8.34 -3.51 -6.22
N LEU A 68 -7.86 -2.53 -6.99
CA LEU A 68 -6.83 -1.56 -6.62
C LEU A 68 -7.34 -0.11 -6.65
N GLU A 69 -8.42 0.20 -7.36
CA GLU A 69 -8.93 1.55 -7.66
C GLU A 69 -9.16 2.48 -6.45
N ALA A 70 -9.41 1.89 -5.27
CA ALA A 70 -9.69 2.62 -4.04
C ALA A 70 -8.54 2.52 -3.03
N MET A 71 -7.29 2.56 -3.50
CA MET A 71 -6.08 2.59 -2.67
C MET A 71 -5.46 4.01 -2.63
N MET A 72 -4.53 4.26 -1.71
CA MET A 72 -3.87 5.59 -1.58
C MET A 72 -2.85 5.89 -2.68
N MET A 73 -2.23 4.86 -3.24
CA MET A 73 -1.12 4.91 -4.19
C MET A 73 -1.60 4.76 -5.64
N THR A 74 -2.90 4.89 -5.90
CA THR A 74 -3.47 4.97 -7.25
C THR A 74 -3.16 6.33 -7.89
N HIS A 75 -3.23 6.43 -9.22
CA HIS A 75 -2.93 7.70 -9.90
C HIS A 75 -4.02 8.76 -9.66
N ALA A 76 -5.23 8.32 -9.32
CA ALA A 76 -6.37 9.15 -8.97
C ALA A 76 -7.22 8.42 -7.93
N GLY A 77 -7.70 9.16 -6.94
CA GLY A 77 -8.67 8.65 -5.98
C GLY A 77 -10.10 8.78 -6.53
N PRO A 78 -11.05 7.98 -6.01
CA PRO A 78 -12.46 8.13 -6.35
C PRO A 78 -13.01 9.47 -5.84
N ASP A 79 -14.05 9.98 -6.49
CA ASP A 79 -14.80 11.13 -6.00
C ASP A 79 -15.38 10.85 -4.60
N GLY A 80 -15.22 11.81 -3.68
CA GLY A 80 -15.73 11.69 -2.32
C GLY A 80 -14.68 11.20 -1.31
N PRO A 81 -15.08 10.43 -0.28
CA PRO A 81 -14.16 10.00 0.77
C PRO A 81 -13.03 9.10 0.21
N SER A 82 -11.80 9.58 0.27
CA SER A 82 -10.62 8.81 -0.15
C SER A 82 -9.95 8.07 1.03
N PRO A 83 -9.27 6.94 0.77
CA PRO A 83 -8.48 6.24 1.79
C PRO A 83 -7.43 7.16 2.42
N ARG A 84 -7.25 7.04 3.73
CA ARG A 84 -6.23 7.78 4.51
C ARG A 84 -5.19 6.86 5.16
N VAL A 85 -5.26 5.57 4.85
CA VAL A 85 -4.38 4.53 5.37
C VAL A 85 -3.98 3.61 4.21
N PHE A 86 -2.70 3.27 4.13
CA PHE A 86 -2.20 2.31 3.16
C PHE A 86 -2.82 0.93 3.41
N SER A 87 -3.32 0.31 2.35
CA SER A 87 -3.73 -1.08 2.31
C SER A 87 -2.55 -2.02 2.54
N ALA A 88 -2.84 -3.29 2.82
CA ALA A 88 -1.81 -4.32 2.97
C ALA A 88 -0.95 -4.47 1.70
N ILE A 89 -1.53 -4.27 0.50
CA ILE A 89 -0.82 -4.33 -0.77
C ILE A 89 0.20 -3.18 -0.86
N GLU A 90 -0.21 -1.96 -0.54
CA GLU A 90 0.66 -0.77 -0.58
C GLU A 90 1.78 -0.85 0.46
N VAL A 91 1.47 -1.32 1.67
CA VAL A 91 2.48 -1.59 2.69
C VAL A 91 3.46 -2.66 2.19
N GLY A 92 2.97 -3.69 1.51
CA GLY A 92 3.81 -4.70 0.86
C GLY A 92 4.76 -4.09 -0.18
N VAL A 93 4.24 -3.25 -1.09
CA VAL A 93 5.03 -2.54 -2.11
C VAL A 93 6.12 -1.68 -1.45
N LEU A 94 5.77 -0.87 -0.45
CA LEU A 94 6.73 -0.03 0.26
C LEU A 94 7.80 -0.87 0.98
N THR A 95 7.40 -1.99 1.60
CA THR A 95 8.33 -2.90 2.28
C THR A 95 9.32 -3.52 1.29
N ASP A 96 8.84 -3.95 0.11
CA ASP A 96 9.68 -4.50 -0.96
C ASP A 96 10.66 -3.46 -1.53
N LEU A 97 10.31 -2.17 -1.48
CA LEU A 97 11.19 -1.05 -1.84
C LEU A 97 12.17 -0.65 -0.71
N GLY A 98 12.12 -1.32 0.44
CA GLY A 98 13.03 -1.09 1.57
C GLY A 98 12.53 -0.09 2.61
N PHE A 99 11.28 0.37 2.53
CA PHE A 99 10.66 1.14 3.60
C PHE A 99 10.34 0.23 4.78
N THR A 100 10.50 0.74 6.00
CA THR A 100 10.07 0.02 7.21
C THR A 100 8.68 0.48 7.60
N ALA A 101 7.73 -0.45 7.67
CA ALA A 101 6.40 -0.16 8.21
C ALA A 101 6.54 0.25 9.69
N VAL A 102 6.29 1.53 10.00
CA VAL A 102 6.30 2.01 11.37
C VAL A 102 4.93 1.72 11.97
N THR A 103 4.90 0.85 12.98
CA THR A 103 3.67 0.61 13.75
C THR A 103 3.35 1.87 14.55
N PRO A 104 2.08 2.34 14.58
CA PRO A 104 1.70 3.45 15.43
C PRO A 104 2.13 3.18 16.88
N VAL A 105 2.98 4.05 17.40
CA VAL A 105 3.35 4.03 18.82
C VAL A 105 2.26 4.79 19.57
N PRO A 106 1.56 4.19 20.56
CA PRO A 106 0.55 4.93 21.30
C PRO A 106 1.18 6.15 21.95
N GLU A 107 0.49 7.28 21.84
CA GLU A 107 0.97 8.52 22.44
C GLU A 107 1.17 8.32 23.96
N PRO A 108 2.24 8.88 24.56
CA PRO A 108 2.53 8.73 26.00
C PRO A 108 1.33 9.05 26.91
N GLU A 109 0.49 9.99 26.48
CA GLU A 109 -0.75 10.42 27.14
C GLU A 109 -1.77 9.29 27.23
N THR A 110 -1.85 8.41 26.23
CA THR A 110 -2.77 7.27 26.26
C THR A 110 -2.39 6.30 27.38
N TYR A 111 -1.09 6.05 27.57
CA TYR A 111 -0.61 5.25 28.70
C TYR A 111 -0.82 5.96 30.04
N ALA A 112 -0.57 7.28 30.09
CA ALA A 112 -0.82 8.07 31.30
C ALA A 112 -2.32 8.02 31.71
N MET A 113 -3.23 8.14 30.75
CA MET A 113 -4.68 8.06 30.99
C MET A 113 -5.14 6.65 31.36
N LEU A 114 -4.57 5.62 30.73
CA LEU A 114 -4.80 4.22 31.13
C LEU A 114 -4.38 4.01 32.59
N LEU A 115 -3.17 4.43 32.95
CA LEU A 115 -2.64 4.32 34.32
C LEU A 115 -3.43 5.15 35.32
N ALA A 116 -3.84 6.37 34.95
CA ALA A 116 -4.70 7.21 35.78
C ALA A 116 -6.06 6.54 36.02
N GLY A 117 -6.68 5.98 34.98
CA GLY A 117 -7.92 5.22 35.07
C GLY A 117 -7.79 3.99 35.99
N LEU A 118 -6.76 3.18 35.79
CA LEU A 118 -6.46 2.02 36.63
C LEU A 118 -6.19 2.43 38.09
N GLY A 119 -5.47 3.53 38.30
CA GLY A 119 -5.21 4.09 39.63
C GLY A 119 -6.50 4.50 40.36
N MET A 120 -7.43 5.15 39.66
CA MET A 120 -8.74 5.53 40.20
C MET A 120 -9.58 4.29 40.57
N VAL A 121 -9.62 3.27 39.71
CA VAL A 121 -10.35 2.01 39.99
C VAL A 121 -9.77 1.30 41.20
N GLY A 122 -8.43 1.17 41.26
CA GLY A 122 -7.74 0.57 42.42
C GLY A 122 -8.03 1.31 43.72
N TRP A 123 -8.07 2.65 43.68
CA TRP A 123 -8.43 3.48 44.82
C TRP A 123 -9.89 3.29 45.27
N GLN A 124 -10.84 3.22 44.34
CA GLN A 124 -12.25 2.95 44.65
C GLN A 124 -12.44 1.57 45.30
N VAL A 125 -11.76 0.53 44.80
CA VAL A 125 -11.83 -0.82 45.39
C VAL A 125 -11.25 -0.83 46.80
N ARG A 126 -10.12 -0.15 47.02
CA ARG A 126 -9.53 -0.02 48.36
C ARG A 126 -10.50 0.63 49.35
N ARG A 127 -11.19 1.70 48.93
CA ARG A 127 -12.18 2.42 49.77
C ARG A 127 -13.41 1.60 50.14
N ARG A 128 -13.72 0.52 49.42
CA ARG A 128 -14.85 -0.38 49.75
C ARG A 128 -14.48 -1.49 50.73
N ARG A 129 -13.18 -1.70 50.96
CA ARG A 129 -12.65 -2.75 51.86
C ARG A 129 -12.23 -2.22 53.24
N VAL A 130 -12.16 -0.89 53.39
CA VAL A 130 -11.94 -0.18 54.66
C VAL A 130 -13.29 0.32 55.13
#